data_AF-A0A4S4KE06-F1
#
_entry.id   AF-A0A4S4KE06-F1
#
_cell.length_a   1.000
_cell.length_b   1.000
_cell.length_c   1.000
_cell.angle_alpha   90.00
_cell.angle_beta   90.00
_cell.angle_gamma   90.00
#
_symmetry.space_group_name_H-M   'P 1'
#
loop_
_entity.id
_entity.type
_entity.pdbx_description
1 polymer ?
#
loop_
_entity_poly.entity_id
_entity_poly.type
_entity_poly.pdbx_seq_one_letter_code
_entity_poly.pdbx_strand_id
1 'polypeptide(L)'
;MPEMFFPKILSNSIRNTPAVPKNISQLLPTQVPDWGIDESAEAIKATWLGHACYVVELPSAQGAQRGPRIIFDPALSVRCSPSQILGPVRYTPVPCKTEDIPVVDAIVLSHNHYDHTDTPTLQILNKRYRPHVFAPLGNGPYLESIGIPSSNIHTLDWWDSCNVTLSIPSAASPDDRISTAFKVTCTPCQHTSARGIFDRAATLWSSWAVEQVLEGGDRQGKKVYFAGDTAYRTVMEHEDENEVPVCPAFAEIGERIGPFDLALIPIGPSDSIRIFQDIKAKKALAMHWGTWVLTTEDVMEPPRLLKKERDLAGVAEEDFDICGLGETRIFL
;
A
#
# COMPACT_ATOMS: atom_id res chain seq x y z
N MET A 1 -8.15 47.77 -6.54
CA MET A 1 -8.76 46.45 -6.79
C MET A 1 -7.62 45.49 -7.06
N PRO A 2 -7.25 44.59 -6.15
CA PRO A 2 -6.23 43.60 -6.43
C PRO A 2 -6.82 42.47 -7.26
N GLU A 3 -6.15 42.16 -8.37
CA GLU A 3 -6.45 41.00 -9.21
C GLU A 3 -6.31 39.71 -8.42
N MET A 4 -7.32 38.85 -8.52
CA MET A 4 -7.30 37.48 -8.02
C MET A 4 -6.17 36.71 -8.70
N PHE A 5 -5.10 36.43 -7.94
CA PHE A 5 -4.13 35.39 -8.27
C PHE A 5 -4.82 34.03 -8.23
N PHE A 6 -5.39 33.61 -9.37
CA PHE A 6 -5.67 32.20 -9.61
C PHE A 6 -4.31 31.46 -9.67
N PRO A 7 -4.08 30.43 -8.85
CA PRO A 7 -2.81 29.72 -8.87
C PRO A 7 -2.64 28.98 -10.21
N LYS A 8 -1.56 29.31 -10.93
CA LYS A 8 -1.06 28.72 -12.19
C LYS A 8 -0.89 27.19 -12.17
N ILE A 9 -1.11 26.54 -11.02
CA ILE A 9 -0.99 25.09 -10.82
C ILE A 9 -2.10 24.34 -11.60
N LEU A 10 -3.32 24.89 -11.68
CA LEU A 10 -4.43 24.28 -12.42
C LEU A 10 -4.29 24.41 -13.95
N SER A 11 -3.58 25.41 -14.47
CA SER A 11 -3.51 25.65 -15.93
C SER A 11 -2.41 24.87 -16.65
N ASN A 12 -1.32 24.48 -15.96
CA ASN A 12 -0.24 23.70 -16.57
C ASN A 12 -0.49 22.19 -16.52
N SER A 13 -1.26 21.69 -15.53
CA SER A 13 -1.59 20.27 -15.38
C SER A 13 -2.43 19.71 -16.54
N ILE A 14 -3.31 20.53 -17.14
CA ILE A 14 -4.19 20.10 -18.24
C ILE A 14 -3.44 19.94 -19.58
N ARG A 15 -2.28 20.59 -19.78
CA ARG A 15 -1.53 20.52 -21.06
C ARG A 15 -0.60 19.31 -21.18
N ASN A 16 -0.20 18.68 -20.08
CA ASN A 16 0.79 17.59 -20.06
C ASN A 16 0.26 16.31 -19.40
N THR A 17 -1.06 16.11 -19.33
CA THR A 17 -1.61 14.83 -18.86
C THR A 17 -1.28 13.74 -19.90
N PRO A 18 -0.57 12.67 -19.55
CA PRO A 18 -0.23 11.59 -20.47
C PRO A 18 -1.51 10.92 -20.99
N ALA A 19 -1.50 10.54 -22.26
CA ALA A 19 -2.62 9.84 -22.87
C ALA A 19 -2.61 8.36 -22.44
N VAL A 20 -3.76 7.85 -22.01
CA VAL A 20 -3.91 6.41 -21.73
C VAL A 20 -3.94 5.64 -23.06
N PRO A 21 -3.10 4.60 -23.24
CA PRO A 21 -3.12 3.77 -24.44
C PRO A 21 -4.49 3.12 -24.66
N LYS A 22 -4.97 3.12 -25.91
CA LYS A 22 -6.26 2.49 -26.27
C LYS A 22 -6.31 0.99 -25.98
N ASN A 23 -5.16 0.34 -25.96
CA ASN A 23 -4.99 -1.08 -25.67
C ASN A 23 -4.58 -1.35 -24.20
N ILE A 24 -4.86 -0.42 -23.28
CA ILE A 24 -4.47 -0.58 -21.86
C ILE A 24 -4.98 -1.88 -21.23
N SER A 25 -6.17 -2.36 -21.61
CA SER A 25 -6.71 -3.63 -21.13
C SER A 25 -5.94 -4.87 -21.59
N GLN A 26 -5.13 -4.75 -22.65
CA GLN A 26 -4.21 -5.80 -23.10
C GLN A 26 -2.84 -5.68 -22.42
N LEU A 27 -2.39 -4.45 -22.16
CA LEU A 27 -1.12 -4.16 -21.51
C LEU A 27 -1.15 -4.42 -20.00
N LEU A 28 -2.31 -4.20 -19.39
CA LEU A 28 -2.58 -4.44 -17.98
C LEU A 28 -3.92 -5.19 -17.86
N PRO A 29 -3.91 -6.51 -18.07
CA PRO A 29 -5.12 -7.32 -17.98
C PRO A 29 -5.68 -7.29 -16.56
N THR A 30 -7.00 -7.36 -16.47
CA THR A 30 -7.72 -7.46 -15.20
C THR A 30 -8.35 -8.83 -15.06
N GLN A 31 -8.23 -9.42 -13.88
CA GLN A 31 -8.87 -10.68 -13.53
C GLN A 31 -9.64 -10.55 -12.21
N VAL A 32 -10.60 -11.46 -12.01
CA VAL A 32 -11.26 -11.61 -10.71
C VAL A 32 -10.25 -12.27 -9.77
N PRO A 33 -10.01 -11.71 -8.57
CA PRO A 33 -9.09 -12.32 -7.63
C PRO A 33 -9.54 -13.71 -7.16
N ASP A 34 -8.62 -14.66 -7.13
CA ASP A 34 -8.81 -15.98 -6.51
C ASP A 34 -8.42 -16.01 -5.02
N TRP A 35 -7.75 -14.93 -4.55
CA TRP A 35 -7.26 -14.73 -3.19
C TRP A 35 -6.26 -15.79 -2.71
N GLY A 36 -5.74 -16.63 -3.61
CA GLY A 36 -4.88 -17.76 -3.27
C GLY A 36 -5.54 -18.75 -2.31
N ILE A 37 -6.85 -18.99 -2.42
CA ILE A 37 -7.60 -19.85 -1.47
C ILE A 37 -7.02 -21.27 -1.41
N ASP A 38 -6.58 -21.81 -2.54
CA ASP A 38 -6.05 -23.18 -2.66
C ASP A 38 -4.53 -23.28 -2.42
N GLU A 39 -3.89 -22.16 -2.10
CA GLU A 39 -2.44 -22.05 -1.94
C GLU A 39 -1.97 -22.33 -0.51
N SER A 40 -0.67 -22.65 -0.38
CA SER A 40 -0.04 -23.06 0.88
C SER A 40 -0.40 -22.14 2.06
N ALA A 41 -0.78 -22.76 3.18
CA ALA A 41 -1.05 -22.07 4.43
C ALA A 41 0.21 -21.44 5.06
N GLU A 42 1.41 -21.84 4.62
CA GLU A 42 2.69 -21.30 5.08
C GLU A 42 3.14 -20.05 4.28
N ALA A 43 2.43 -19.71 3.19
CA ALA A 43 2.81 -18.63 2.31
C ALA A 43 2.21 -17.28 2.73
N ILE A 44 2.89 -16.19 2.37
CA ILE A 44 2.27 -14.88 2.20
C ILE A 44 1.53 -14.89 0.86
N LYS A 45 0.27 -14.44 0.86
CA LYS A 45 -0.55 -14.30 -0.36
C LYS A 45 -0.85 -12.82 -0.57
N ALA A 46 -0.43 -12.24 -1.68
CA ALA A 46 -0.62 -10.82 -1.97
C ALA A 46 -1.44 -10.63 -3.23
N THR A 47 -2.58 -9.95 -3.11
CA THR A 47 -3.50 -9.66 -4.22
C THR A 47 -3.52 -8.17 -4.49
N TRP A 48 -3.20 -7.77 -5.72
CA TRP A 48 -3.23 -6.36 -6.11
C TRP A 48 -4.60 -5.93 -6.61
N LEU A 49 -5.19 -4.92 -5.99
CA LEU A 49 -6.49 -4.37 -6.39
C LEU A 49 -6.38 -3.05 -7.19
N GLY A 50 -5.15 -2.66 -7.50
CA GLY A 50 -4.81 -1.44 -8.24
C GLY A 50 -4.19 -0.37 -7.36
N HIS A 51 -3.38 0.48 -7.97
CA HIS A 51 -2.67 1.59 -7.32
C HIS A 51 -1.82 1.10 -6.15
N ALA A 52 -1.98 1.65 -4.94
CA ALA A 52 -1.34 1.16 -3.72
C ALA A 52 -2.15 0.09 -2.97
N CYS A 53 -3.30 -0.34 -3.49
CA CYS A 53 -4.21 -1.24 -2.80
C CYS A 53 -3.80 -2.70 -2.95
N TYR A 54 -3.35 -3.31 -1.84
CA TYR A 54 -3.05 -4.73 -1.74
C TYR A 54 -3.82 -5.38 -0.60
N VAL A 55 -4.37 -6.57 -0.85
CA VAL A 55 -4.79 -7.49 0.21
C VAL A 55 -3.68 -8.51 0.42
N VAL A 56 -3.16 -8.58 1.64
CA VAL A 56 -2.12 -9.52 2.04
C VAL A 56 -2.65 -10.45 3.12
N GLU A 57 -2.59 -11.75 2.86
CA GLU A 57 -2.78 -12.80 3.87
C GLU A 57 -1.40 -13.26 4.36
N LEU A 58 -1.15 -13.13 5.66
CA LEU A 58 0.04 -13.72 6.31
C LEU A 58 -0.14 -15.24 6.43
N PRO A 59 0.93 -16.02 6.72
CA PRO A 59 0.78 -17.45 6.96
C PRO A 59 -0.24 -17.76 8.06
N SER A 60 -0.94 -18.88 7.91
CA SER A 60 -1.91 -19.35 8.87
C SER A 60 -1.22 -19.91 10.11
N ALA A 61 -1.75 -19.60 11.30
CA ALA A 61 -1.37 -20.32 12.51
C ALA A 61 -1.80 -21.80 12.39
N GLN A 62 -1.09 -22.69 13.09
CA GLN A 62 -1.39 -24.13 13.01
C GLN A 62 -2.85 -24.41 13.43
N GLY A 63 -3.60 -25.05 12.54
CA GLY A 63 -5.02 -25.37 12.75
C GLY A 63 -6.00 -24.23 12.47
N ALA A 64 -5.55 -23.01 12.17
CA ALA A 64 -6.44 -21.93 11.73
C ALA A 64 -6.89 -22.14 10.28
N GLN A 65 -8.11 -21.71 9.94
CA GLN A 65 -8.65 -21.81 8.58
C GLN A 65 -7.93 -20.90 7.56
N ARG A 66 -7.32 -19.80 8.04
CA ARG A 66 -6.62 -18.80 7.25
C ARG A 66 -5.62 -18.04 8.13
N GLY A 67 -4.76 -17.25 7.52
CA GLY A 67 -3.95 -16.27 8.24
C GLY A 67 -4.63 -14.92 8.42
N PRO A 68 -4.02 -14.01 9.20
CA PRO A 68 -4.41 -12.60 9.26
C PRO A 68 -4.44 -11.97 7.87
N ARG A 69 -5.51 -11.23 7.56
CA ARG A 69 -5.70 -10.51 6.30
C ARG A 69 -5.62 -9.01 6.52
N ILE A 70 -4.62 -8.38 5.91
CA ILE A 70 -4.36 -6.95 5.99
C ILE A 70 -4.60 -6.34 4.62
N ILE A 71 -5.35 -5.24 4.56
CA ILE A 71 -5.51 -4.45 3.34
C ILE A 71 -4.79 -3.11 3.49
N PHE A 72 -3.95 -2.78 2.52
CA PHE A 72 -3.16 -1.55 2.51
C PHE A 72 -3.81 -0.53 1.57
N ASP A 73 -3.90 0.73 1.99
CA ASP A 73 -4.40 1.88 1.21
C ASP A 73 -5.60 1.55 0.29
N PRO A 74 -6.74 1.09 0.87
CA PRO A 74 -7.83 0.57 0.08
C PRO A 74 -8.58 1.69 -0.66
N ALA A 75 -8.25 1.87 -1.94
CA ALA A 75 -8.90 2.81 -2.85
C ALA A 75 -9.52 2.12 -4.07
N LEU A 76 -10.83 1.88 -4.01
CA LEU A 76 -11.58 1.18 -5.07
C LEU A 76 -12.59 2.08 -5.81
N SER A 77 -12.77 3.33 -5.37
CA SER A 77 -13.62 4.31 -6.06
C SER A 77 -13.23 4.54 -7.52
N VAL A 78 -14.19 5.02 -8.31
CA VAL A 78 -13.94 5.42 -9.71
C VAL A 78 -13.01 6.65 -9.76
N ARG A 79 -13.17 7.58 -8.82
CA ARG A 79 -12.31 8.76 -8.70
C ARG A 79 -11.61 8.84 -7.36
N CYS A 80 -10.33 9.21 -7.38
CA CYS A 80 -9.55 9.58 -6.20
C CYS A 80 -9.66 11.10 -5.95
N SER A 81 -10.79 11.52 -5.38
CA SER A 81 -11.14 12.94 -5.22
C SER A 81 -12.09 13.15 -4.05
N PRO A 82 -12.17 14.37 -3.47
CA PRO A 82 -13.25 14.73 -2.53
C PRO A 82 -14.65 14.54 -3.11
N SER A 83 -14.79 14.45 -4.43
CA SER A 83 -16.05 14.25 -5.13
C SER A 83 -15.95 13.15 -6.19
N GLN A 84 -17.00 12.34 -6.32
CA GLN A 84 -17.10 11.37 -7.42
C GLN A 84 -17.55 12.01 -8.75
N ILE A 85 -17.82 13.33 -8.77
CA ILE A 85 -18.20 14.08 -9.97
C ILE A 85 -16.97 14.65 -10.70
N LEU A 86 -15.99 15.17 -9.95
CA LEU A 86 -14.81 15.87 -10.48
C LEU A 86 -13.53 15.25 -9.91
N GLY A 87 -12.44 15.26 -10.68
CA GLY A 87 -11.13 14.74 -10.26
C GLY A 87 -10.67 13.55 -11.12
N PRO A 88 -9.50 12.97 -10.85
CA PRO A 88 -8.94 11.90 -11.70
C PRO A 88 -9.87 10.68 -11.72
N VAL A 89 -10.12 10.13 -12.91
CA VAL A 89 -10.87 8.89 -13.12
C VAL A 89 -9.88 7.75 -13.30
N ARG A 90 -10.15 6.59 -12.70
CA ARG A 90 -9.33 5.42 -12.96
C ARG A 90 -9.45 4.99 -14.43
N TYR A 91 -8.34 4.67 -15.06
CA TYR A 91 -8.31 4.22 -16.46
C TYR A 91 -8.30 2.69 -16.61
N THR A 92 -8.09 1.96 -15.51
CA THR A 92 -8.32 0.52 -15.41
C THR A 92 -9.58 0.23 -14.59
N PRO A 93 -10.29 -0.88 -14.86
CA PRO A 93 -11.45 -1.28 -14.05
C PRO A 93 -11.04 -1.65 -12.62
N VAL A 94 -11.99 -1.75 -11.71
CA VAL A 94 -11.76 -2.37 -10.39
C VAL A 94 -11.82 -3.89 -10.56
N PRO A 95 -10.86 -4.69 -10.05
CA PRO A 95 -10.87 -6.15 -10.27
C PRO A 95 -12.02 -6.87 -9.55
N CYS A 96 -12.54 -6.30 -8.46
CA CYS A 96 -13.70 -6.81 -7.74
C CYS A 96 -14.48 -5.66 -7.08
N LYS A 97 -15.69 -5.93 -6.58
CA LYS A 97 -16.37 -4.97 -5.72
C LYS A 97 -15.75 -5.00 -4.32
N THR A 98 -15.90 -3.92 -3.56
CA THR A 98 -15.43 -3.87 -2.16
C THR A 98 -16.13 -4.94 -1.30
N GLU A 99 -17.37 -5.29 -1.60
CA GLU A 99 -18.13 -6.34 -0.91
C GLU A 99 -17.63 -7.77 -1.21
N ASP A 100 -16.90 -7.95 -2.31
CA ASP A 100 -16.33 -9.24 -2.72
C ASP A 100 -14.95 -9.49 -2.08
N ILE A 101 -14.34 -8.46 -1.47
CA ILE A 101 -13.10 -8.61 -0.71
C ILE A 101 -13.36 -9.56 0.47
N PRO A 102 -12.49 -10.56 0.71
CA PRO A 102 -12.64 -11.48 1.84
C PRO A 102 -12.59 -10.75 3.19
N VAL A 103 -12.81 -11.49 4.29
CA VAL A 103 -12.69 -10.92 5.64
C VAL A 103 -11.35 -10.18 5.80
N VAL A 104 -11.42 -8.93 6.22
CA VAL A 104 -10.26 -8.07 6.51
C VAL A 104 -10.15 -7.93 8.03
N ASP A 105 -8.98 -8.21 8.58
CA ASP A 105 -8.72 -8.06 10.02
C ASP A 105 -8.07 -6.71 10.35
N ALA A 106 -7.29 -6.16 9.42
CA ALA A 106 -6.68 -4.85 9.53
C ALA A 106 -6.68 -4.06 8.22
N ILE A 107 -6.91 -2.76 8.32
CA ILE A 107 -6.65 -1.75 7.29
C ILE A 107 -5.40 -0.99 7.72
N VAL A 108 -4.47 -0.78 6.80
CA VAL A 108 -3.26 0.02 7.03
C VAL A 108 -3.22 1.17 6.03
N LEU A 109 -3.21 2.40 6.54
CA LEU A 109 -3.16 3.62 5.75
C LEU A 109 -1.76 4.24 5.81
N SER A 110 -1.12 4.51 4.67
CA SER A 110 0.18 5.21 4.63
C SER A 110 0.04 6.70 4.89
N HIS A 111 -0.99 7.34 4.35
CA HIS A 111 -1.25 8.76 4.50
C HIS A 111 -2.67 9.09 3.99
N ASN A 112 -3.06 10.37 4.06
CA ASN A 112 -4.44 10.77 3.89
C ASN A 112 -4.84 11.25 2.49
N HIS A 113 -4.01 11.12 1.44
CA HIS A 113 -4.43 11.51 0.10
C HIS A 113 -5.61 10.66 -0.40
N TYR A 114 -6.35 11.18 -1.38
CA TYR A 114 -7.63 10.59 -1.84
C TYR A 114 -7.49 9.26 -2.58
N ASP A 115 -6.32 8.97 -3.13
CA ASP A 115 -5.95 7.74 -3.82
C ASP A 115 -5.43 6.65 -2.86
N HIS A 116 -5.26 6.97 -1.58
CA HIS A 116 -4.83 6.03 -0.52
C HIS A 116 -5.89 5.85 0.58
N THR A 117 -6.60 6.93 0.90
CA THR A 117 -7.66 6.98 1.91
C THR A 117 -8.99 7.30 1.23
N ASP A 118 -9.64 6.27 0.72
CA ASP A 118 -10.91 6.33 -0.01
C ASP A 118 -12.12 6.08 0.91
N THR A 119 -12.86 7.14 1.24
CA THR A 119 -13.98 7.11 2.21
C THR A 119 -15.01 6.01 1.94
N PRO A 120 -15.56 5.85 0.70
CA PRO A 120 -16.58 4.85 0.44
C PRO A 120 -16.07 3.42 0.70
N THR A 121 -14.84 3.13 0.27
CA THR A 121 -14.22 1.81 0.49
C THR A 121 -14.04 1.54 1.98
N LEU A 122 -13.50 2.50 2.74
CA LEU A 122 -13.33 2.38 4.19
C LEU A 122 -14.66 2.15 4.93
N GLN A 123 -15.71 2.87 4.53
CA GLN A 123 -17.03 2.72 5.14
C GLN A 123 -17.65 1.34 4.88
N ILE A 124 -17.50 0.81 3.66
CA ILE A 124 -17.99 -0.53 3.30
C ILE A 124 -17.24 -1.61 4.11
N LEU A 125 -15.90 -1.53 4.15
CA LEU A 125 -15.07 -2.49 4.91
C LEU A 125 -15.36 -2.44 6.41
N ASN A 126 -15.45 -1.23 6.99
CA ASN A 126 -15.79 -1.05 8.40
C ASN A 126 -17.18 -1.61 8.73
N LYS A 127 -18.19 -1.33 7.90
CA LYS A 127 -19.54 -1.87 8.11
C LYS A 127 -19.57 -3.40 8.08
N ARG A 128 -18.75 -4.02 7.24
CA ARG A 128 -18.76 -5.46 7.00
C ARG A 128 -17.95 -6.25 8.03
N TYR A 129 -16.77 -5.76 8.39
CA TYR A 129 -15.78 -6.52 9.15
C TYR A 129 -15.35 -5.87 10.46
N ARG A 130 -15.52 -4.55 10.62
CA ARG A 130 -14.98 -3.77 11.74
C ARG A 130 -13.51 -4.09 12.02
N PRO A 131 -12.63 -3.99 11.01
CA PRO A 131 -11.21 -4.31 11.18
C PRO A 131 -10.53 -3.34 12.16
N HIS A 132 -9.32 -3.69 12.60
CA HIS A 132 -8.39 -2.69 13.12
C HIS A 132 -8.00 -1.72 11.99
N VAL A 133 -7.80 -0.45 12.29
CA VAL A 133 -7.42 0.57 11.30
C VAL A 133 -6.18 1.29 11.80
N PHE A 134 -5.05 1.01 11.17
CA PHE A 134 -3.77 1.66 11.42
C PHE A 134 -3.62 2.87 10.52
N ALA A 135 -3.23 4.00 11.11
CA ALA A 135 -2.94 5.21 10.37
C ALA A 135 -1.82 6.00 11.05
N PRO A 136 -1.12 6.90 10.34
CA PRO A 136 -0.10 7.72 10.94
C PRO A 136 -0.73 8.76 11.88
N LEU A 137 0.07 9.29 12.80
CA LEU A 137 -0.31 10.31 13.76
C LEU A 137 -1.15 11.45 13.12
N GLY A 138 -2.24 11.85 13.80
CA GLY A 138 -3.12 12.94 13.38
C GLY A 138 -4.28 12.54 12.46
N ASN A 139 -4.30 11.32 11.91
CA ASN A 139 -5.37 10.87 11.00
C ASN A 139 -6.64 10.35 11.71
N GLY A 140 -6.57 10.08 13.02
CA GLY A 140 -7.67 9.51 13.82
C GLY A 140 -8.99 10.30 13.75
N PRO A 141 -9.00 11.63 13.99
CA PRO A 141 -10.24 12.43 13.94
C PRO A 141 -11.00 12.31 12.61
N TYR A 142 -10.29 12.22 11.49
CA TYR A 142 -10.93 12.03 10.19
C TYR A 142 -11.56 10.63 10.07
N LEU A 143 -10.86 9.59 10.52
CA LEU A 143 -11.36 8.21 10.50
C LEU A 143 -12.60 8.05 11.39
N GLU A 144 -12.62 8.68 12.56
CA GLU A 144 -13.80 8.75 13.43
C GLU A 144 -14.95 9.47 12.72
N SER A 145 -14.68 10.58 12.02
CA SER A 145 -15.71 11.36 11.32
C SER A 145 -16.45 10.58 10.24
N ILE A 146 -15.83 9.54 9.66
CA ILE A 146 -16.43 8.67 8.64
C ILE A 146 -17.07 7.40 9.22
N GLY A 147 -17.12 7.26 10.55
CA GLY A 147 -17.83 6.20 11.26
C GLY A 147 -16.99 5.00 11.69
N ILE A 148 -15.65 5.10 11.63
CA ILE A 148 -14.77 4.07 12.19
C ILE A 148 -14.73 4.25 13.71
N PRO A 149 -15.03 3.21 14.52
CA PRO A 149 -14.99 3.32 15.98
C PRO A 149 -13.58 3.63 16.47
N SER A 150 -13.45 4.56 17.42
CA SER A 150 -12.15 4.91 18.03
C SER A 150 -11.44 3.71 18.66
N SER A 151 -12.18 2.73 19.19
CA SER A 151 -11.64 1.46 19.71
C SER A 151 -10.91 0.61 18.67
N ASN A 152 -11.15 0.88 17.38
CA ASN A 152 -10.56 0.15 16.26
C ASN A 152 -9.44 0.95 15.59
N ILE A 153 -9.27 2.24 15.92
CA ILE A 153 -8.29 3.13 15.30
C ILE A 153 -7.00 3.11 16.11
N HIS A 154 -5.88 2.89 15.41
CA HIS A 154 -4.54 2.93 15.96
C HIS A 154 -3.73 4.00 15.22
N THR A 155 -3.67 5.21 15.78
CA THR A 155 -2.81 6.28 15.27
C THR A 155 -1.42 6.18 15.88
N LEU A 156 -0.39 6.01 15.04
CA LEU A 156 0.98 5.75 15.47
C LEU A 156 1.95 6.80 14.91
N ASP A 157 2.94 7.22 15.70
CA ASP A 157 4.08 8.01 15.21
C ASP A 157 5.16 7.07 14.65
N TRP A 158 6.15 7.59 13.93
CA TRP A 158 7.24 6.77 13.43
C TRP A 158 7.95 6.04 14.57
N TRP A 159 8.21 4.76 14.33
CA TRP A 159 8.79 3.78 15.24
C TRP A 159 7.86 3.29 16.37
N ASP A 160 6.65 3.83 16.48
CA ASP A 160 5.63 3.22 17.32
C ASP A 160 5.15 1.90 16.71
N SER A 161 4.78 0.96 17.57
CA SER A 161 4.24 -0.34 17.17
C SER A 161 3.06 -0.76 18.03
N CYS A 162 2.20 -1.60 17.44
CA CYS A 162 1.03 -2.14 18.09
C CYS A 162 0.90 -3.63 17.76
N ASN A 163 0.63 -4.45 18.77
CA ASN A 163 0.35 -5.87 18.61
C ASN A 163 -1.17 -6.09 18.49
N VAL A 164 -1.58 -6.90 17.53
CA VAL A 164 -2.95 -7.35 17.33
C VAL A 164 -3.01 -8.85 17.55
N THR A 165 -3.93 -9.28 18.41
CA THR A 165 -4.28 -10.69 18.57
C THR A 165 -5.66 -10.93 17.97
N LEU A 166 -5.76 -11.92 17.09
CA LEU A 166 -6.97 -12.33 16.41
C LEU A 166 -7.40 -13.71 16.86
N SER A 167 -8.71 -13.96 16.76
CA SER A 167 -9.34 -15.25 17.02
C SER A 167 -9.95 -15.77 15.71
N ILE A 168 -9.22 -16.62 15.00
CA ILE A 168 -9.59 -17.14 13.67
C ILE A 168 -10.30 -18.50 13.84
N PRO A 169 -11.37 -18.81 13.08
CA PRO A 169 -11.97 -20.15 13.08
C PRO A 169 -10.94 -21.25 12.86
N SER A 170 -11.09 -22.37 13.58
CA SER A 170 -10.31 -23.58 13.33
C SER A 170 -10.70 -24.21 12.00
N ALA A 171 -9.72 -24.78 11.30
CA ALA A 171 -9.92 -25.58 10.10
C ALA A 171 -10.62 -26.91 10.40
N ALA A 172 -10.52 -27.41 11.64
CA ALA A 172 -11.10 -28.70 12.05
C ALA A 172 -12.55 -28.56 12.57
N SER A 173 -12.91 -27.41 13.13
CA SER A 173 -14.22 -27.16 13.73
C SER A 173 -14.60 -25.68 13.62
N PRO A 174 -15.80 -25.32 13.13
CA PRO A 174 -16.24 -23.93 13.01
C PRO A 174 -16.50 -23.25 14.35
N ASP A 175 -16.70 -24.02 15.42
CA ASP A 175 -16.96 -23.50 16.77
C ASP A 175 -15.66 -23.22 17.55
N ASP A 176 -14.57 -23.87 17.16
CA ASP A 176 -13.26 -23.69 17.77
C ASP A 176 -12.53 -22.48 17.16
N ARG A 177 -11.73 -21.82 17.99
CA ARG A 177 -10.97 -20.62 17.61
C ARG A 177 -9.49 -20.81 17.89
N ILE A 178 -8.67 -20.42 16.92
CA ILE A 178 -7.21 -20.41 17.01
C ILE A 178 -6.75 -18.97 17.18
N SER A 179 -5.94 -18.75 18.22
CA SER A 179 -5.26 -17.48 18.46
C SER A 179 -4.14 -17.29 17.46
N THR A 180 -4.02 -16.10 16.89
CA THR A 180 -2.86 -15.69 16.08
C THR A 180 -2.58 -14.22 16.33
N ALA A 181 -1.35 -13.78 16.16
CA ALA A 181 -0.99 -12.39 16.34
C ALA A 181 -0.08 -11.85 15.23
N PHE A 182 -0.14 -10.54 15.05
CA PHE A 182 0.81 -9.79 14.23
C PHE A 182 1.08 -8.43 14.87
N LYS A 183 2.25 -7.88 14.59
CA LYS A 183 2.68 -6.56 15.03
C LYS A 183 2.72 -5.63 13.84
N VAL A 184 2.20 -4.43 14.00
CA VAL A 184 2.27 -3.35 13.00
C VAL A 184 3.15 -2.25 13.56
N THR A 185 4.19 -1.87 12.81
CA THR A 185 5.11 -0.78 13.17
C THR A 185 5.01 0.32 12.12
N CYS A 186 4.74 1.55 12.56
CA CYS A 186 4.76 2.74 11.73
C CYS A 186 6.22 3.11 11.44
N THR A 187 6.61 3.23 10.18
CA THR A 187 8.01 3.50 9.81
C THR A 187 8.13 4.77 8.95
N PRO A 188 9.26 5.49 9.00
CA PRO A 188 9.40 6.72 8.21
C PRO A 188 9.32 6.48 6.70
N CYS A 189 8.89 7.50 5.96
CA CYS A 189 9.05 7.61 4.52
C CYS A 189 9.09 9.09 4.10
N GLN A 190 9.40 9.38 2.84
CA GLN A 190 9.49 10.74 2.30
C GLN A 190 8.26 11.10 1.46
N HIS A 191 7.27 11.75 2.08
CA HIS A 191 6.08 12.23 1.39
C HIS A 191 5.48 13.47 2.07
N THR A 192 4.22 13.78 1.77
CA THR A 192 3.37 14.77 2.43
C THR A 192 1.96 14.22 2.61
N SER A 193 1.14 14.91 3.38
CA SER A 193 -0.31 14.66 3.52
C SER A 193 -1.10 15.91 3.12
N ALA A 194 -2.36 15.73 2.68
CA ALA A 194 -3.34 16.79 2.45
C ALA A 194 -4.71 16.19 2.08
N ARG A 195 -5.82 16.79 2.55
CA ARG A 195 -7.17 16.50 2.02
C ARG A 195 -7.92 17.79 1.69
N GLY A 196 -7.75 18.82 2.49
CA GLY A 196 -8.24 20.16 2.24
C GLY A 196 -7.22 21.05 1.52
N ILE A 197 -7.59 22.33 1.41
CA ILE A 197 -6.73 23.38 0.84
C ILE A 197 -5.77 24.01 1.86
N PHE A 198 -5.97 23.74 3.16
CA PHE A 198 -5.22 24.38 4.26
C PHE A 198 -4.62 23.36 5.25
N ASP A 199 -4.59 22.07 4.92
CA ASP A 199 -4.16 20.99 5.81
C ASP A 199 -2.92 20.24 5.29
N ARG A 200 -2.15 20.86 4.38
CA ARG A 200 -0.92 20.26 3.87
C ARG A 200 0.04 19.98 5.03
N ALA A 201 0.50 18.74 5.12
CA ALA A 201 1.37 18.23 6.19
C ALA A 201 0.78 18.38 7.61
N ALA A 202 -0.54 18.51 7.74
CA ALA A 202 -1.21 18.61 9.05
C ALA A 202 -1.35 17.24 9.76
N THR A 203 -1.23 16.14 9.01
CA THR A 203 -1.15 14.78 9.57
C THR A 203 0.11 14.08 9.09
N LEU A 204 0.57 13.07 9.82
CA LEU A 204 1.75 12.30 9.45
C LEU A 204 1.47 11.43 8.21
N TRP A 205 2.54 11.06 7.51
CA TRP A 205 2.62 10.04 6.46
C TRP A 205 3.66 8.99 6.88
N SER A 206 3.50 7.74 6.44
CA SER A 206 4.41 6.68 6.85
C SER A 206 4.46 5.53 5.86
N SER A 207 5.57 4.78 5.94
CA SER A 207 5.61 3.37 5.54
C SER A 207 5.21 2.49 6.74
N TRP A 208 5.10 1.18 6.53
CA TRP A 208 4.66 0.25 7.54
C TRP A 208 5.40 -1.09 7.47
N ALA A 209 5.77 -1.64 8.62
CA ALA A 209 6.21 -3.02 8.76
C ALA A 209 5.14 -3.84 9.47
N VAL A 210 4.77 -4.99 8.89
CA VAL A 210 3.86 -5.97 9.47
C VAL A 210 4.63 -7.25 9.74
N GLU A 211 4.69 -7.68 10.99
CA GLU A 211 5.43 -8.85 11.43
C GLU A 211 4.47 -9.87 12.03
N GLN A 212 4.45 -11.09 11.50
CA GLN A 212 3.72 -12.19 12.12
C GLN A 212 4.36 -12.52 13.48
N VAL A 213 3.53 -12.64 14.52
CA VAL A 213 3.96 -13.02 15.86
C VAL A 213 3.61 -14.48 16.08
N LEU A 214 4.63 -15.32 16.21
CA LEU A 214 4.47 -16.75 16.47
C LEU A 214 4.55 -17.03 17.97
N GLU A 215 3.65 -17.85 18.50
CA GLU A 215 3.71 -18.35 19.87
C GLU A 215 4.70 -19.53 19.97
N GLY A 216 5.66 -19.47 20.90
CA GLY A 216 6.53 -20.58 21.30
C GLY A 216 7.59 -21.05 20.28
N GLY A 217 8.85 -20.63 20.47
CA GLY A 217 10.04 -21.21 19.82
C GLY A 217 11.02 -20.19 19.20
N ASP A 218 12.09 -20.68 18.56
CA ASP A 218 13.14 -19.88 17.89
C ASP A 218 12.74 -19.41 16.47
N ARG A 219 11.53 -19.71 16.00
CA ARG A 219 11.07 -19.36 14.64
C ARG A 219 10.68 -17.89 14.58
N GLN A 220 11.22 -17.17 13.60
CA GLN A 220 10.75 -15.84 13.25
C GLN A 220 9.52 -15.95 12.34
N GLY A 221 8.49 -15.16 12.63
CA GLY A 221 7.33 -15.03 11.76
C GLY A 221 7.67 -14.26 10.48
N LYS A 222 6.83 -14.42 9.45
CA LYS A 222 6.98 -13.71 8.18
C LYS A 222 6.78 -12.21 8.33
N LYS A 223 7.49 -11.42 7.53
CA LYS A 223 7.45 -9.95 7.57
C LYS A 223 7.09 -9.35 6.22
N VAL A 224 6.20 -8.36 6.24
CA VAL A 224 5.76 -7.59 5.07
C VAL A 224 6.09 -6.12 5.29
N TYR A 225 6.67 -5.48 4.28
CA TYR A 225 6.87 -4.04 4.25
C TYR A 225 5.90 -3.39 3.27
N PHE A 226 5.27 -2.30 3.67
CA PHE A 226 4.45 -1.46 2.81
C PHE A 226 5.03 -0.05 2.79
N ALA A 227 5.59 0.36 1.66
CA ALA A 227 6.33 1.61 1.56
C ALA A 227 5.44 2.86 1.67
N GLY A 228 4.14 2.73 1.39
CA GLY A 228 3.29 3.87 1.08
C GLY A 228 3.83 4.64 -0.13
N ASP A 229 3.42 5.89 -0.25
CA ASP A 229 4.06 6.81 -1.18
C ASP A 229 5.36 7.30 -0.61
N THR A 230 6.42 7.20 -1.41
CA THR A 230 7.72 7.72 -1.01
C THR A 230 8.63 7.88 -2.21
N ALA A 231 9.60 8.79 -2.07
CA ALA A 231 10.82 8.78 -2.85
C ALA A 231 11.99 8.31 -1.97
N TYR A 232 13.12 7.96 -2.61
CA TYR A 232 14.35 7.61 -1.91
C TYR A 232 15.17 8.83 -1.48
N ARG A 233 14.91 9.97 -2.11
CA ARG A 233 15.51 11.27 -1.83
C ARG A 233 14.55 12.41 -2.19
N THR A 234 14.86 13.60 -1.71
CA THR A 234 14.20 14.83 -2.16
C THR A 234 15.07 15.50 -3.21
N VAL A 235 14.50 15.77 -4.39
CA VAL A 235 15.17 16.47 -5.49
C VAL A 235 14.40 17.75 -5.78
N MET A 236 15.05 18.91 -5.65
CA MET A 236 14.47 20.19 -6.05
C MET A 236 14.62 20.41 -7.57
N GLU A 237 13.82 21.31 -8.16
CA GLU A 237 13.77 21.55 -9.62
C GLU A 237 15.12 21.89 -10.27
N HIS A 238 16.11 22.35 -9.49
CA HIS A 238 17.42 22.76 -9.98
C HIS A 238 18.58 21.86 -9.53
N GLU A 239 18.28 20.76 -8.84
CA GLU A 239 19.28 19.83 -8.32
C GLU A 239 19.49 18.65 -9.26
N ASP A 240 20.71 18.14 -9.33
CA ASP A 240 20.99 16.83 -9.92
C ASP A 240 20.61 15.74 -8.91
N GLU A 241 19.73 14.82 -9.31
CA GLU A 241 19.30 13.69 -8.50
C GLU A 241 20.48 12.85 -7.99
N ASN A 242 21.59 12.80 -8.73
CA ASN A 242 22.78 12.03 -8.35
C ASN A 242 23.65 12.72 -7.27
N GLU A 243 23.42 14.00 -7.01
CA GLU A 243 24.21 14.80 -6.07
C GLU A 243 23.49 15.03 -4.73
N VAL A 244 22.17 14.78 -4.66
CA VAL A 244 21.40 14.98 -3.43
C VAL A 244 21.50 13.79 -2.46
N PRO A 245 21.46 14.04 -1.13
CA PRO A 245 21.50 13.00 -0.11
C PRO A 245 20.33 12.01 -0.23
N VAL A 246 20.61 10.75 0.09
CA VAL A 246 19.60 9.69 0.15
C VAL A 246 18.97 9.62 1.54
N CYS A 247 17.75 9.11 1.63
CA CYS A 247 17.06 8.94 2.90
C CYS A 247 17.68 7.79 3.73
N PRO A 248 18.24 8.07 4.91
CA PRO A 248 18.85 7.02 5.73
C PRO A 248 17.80 6.08 6.36
N ALA A 249 16.52 6.47 6.38
CA ALA A 249 15.48 5.72 7.06
C ALA A 249 15.25 4.33 6.45
N PHE A 250 15.42 4.15 5.14
CA PHE A 250 15.24 2.83 4.52
C PHE A 250 16.28 1.81 5.00
N ALA A 251 17.55 2.23 5.07
CA ALA A 251 18.62 1.41 5.62
C ALA A 251 18.37 1.13 7.11
N GLU A 252 17.96 2.14 7.88
CA GLU A 252 17.60 1.97 9.29
C GLU A 252 16.43 0.98 9.48
N ILE A 253 15.40 1.03 8.63
CA ILE A 253 14.28 0.08 8.64
C ILE A 253 14.80 -1.35 8.38
N GLY A 254 15.67 -1.53 7.38
CA GLY A 254 16.28 -2.82 7.07
C GLY A 254 17.22 -3.35 8.15
N GLU A 255 17.82 -2.49 8.97
CA GLU A 255 18.63 -2.87 10.13
C GLU A 255 17.80 -3.18 11.36
N ARG A 256 16.76 -2.40 11.64
CA ARG A 256 15.96 -2.52 12.87
C ARG A 256 14.88 -3.59 12.78
N ILE A 257 14.29 -3.78 11.61
CA ILE A 257 13.10 -4.63 11.43
C ILE A 257 13.31 -5.70 10.35
N GLY A 258 14.05 -5.39 9.29
CA GLY A 258 14.35 -6.33 8.21
C GLY A 258 15.14 -7.58 8.65
N PRO A 259 15.38 -8.54 7.74
CA PRO A 259 14.91 -8.56 6.35
C PRO A 259 13.40 -8.82 6.23
N PHE A 260 12.79 -8.32 5.15
CA PHE A 260 11.38 -8.58 4.84
C PHE A 260 11.23 -9.74 3.87
N ASP A 261 10.20 -10.55 4.04
CA ASP A 261 9.88 -11.62 3.09
C ASP A 261 9.21 -11.06 1.84
N LEU A 262 8.34 -10.07 1.99
CA LEU A 262 7.68 -9.35 0.91
C LEU A 262 7.68 -7.84 1.17
N ALA A 263 7.98 -7.04 0.14
CA ALA A 263 7.81 -5.60 0.16
C ALA A 263 6.83 -5.14 -0.94
N LEU A 264 6.00 -4.16 -0.63
CA LEU A 264 5.13 -3.46 -1.57
C LEU A 264 5.71 -2.06 -1.75
N ILE A 265 6.22 -1.75 -2.95
CA ILE A 265 7.05 -0.57 -3.19
C ILE A 265 6.51 0.21 -4.41
N PRO A 266 6.29 1.53 -4.30
CA PRO A 266 5.83 2.33 -5.43
C PRO A 266 6.88 2.34 -6.54
N ILE A 267 6.44 2.37 -7.79
CA ILE A 267 7.33 2.46 -8.96
C ILE A 267 7.04 3.72 -9.77
N GLY A 268 8.04 4.20 -10.49
CA GLY A 268 8.01 5.50 -11.19
C GLY A 268 9.33 6.24 -10.96
N PRO A 269 9.73 6.49 -9.70
CA PRO A 269 11.09 6.90 -9.37
C PRO A 269 12.10 5.80 -9.69
N SER A 270 13.29 6.17 -10.14
CA SER A 270 14.40 5.25 -10.46
C SER A 270 14.89 4.46 -9.23
N ASP A 271 14.64 4.96 -8.03
CA ASP A 271 15.22 4.44 -6.80
C ASP A 271 14.40 3.34 -6.09
N SER A 272 13.31 2.82 -6.68
CA SER A 272 12.54 1.71 -6.06
C SER A 272 13.42 0.49 -5.75
N ILE A 273 14.41 0.21 -6.61
CA ILE A 273 15.39 -0.87 -6.39
C ILE A 273 16.29 -0.60 -5.17
N ARG A 274 16.65 0.66 -4.92
CA ARG A 274 17.47 1.03 -3.75
C ARG A 274 16.67 0.86 -2.46
N ILE A 275 15.39 1.25 -2.45
CA ILE A 275 14.49 1.00 -1.33
C ILE A 275 14.42 -0.50 -1.05
N PHE A 276 14.20 -1.33 -2.08
CA PHE A 276 14.16 -2.79 -1.97
C PHE A 276 15.43 -3.38 -1.32
N GLN A 277 16.61 -2.89 -1.73
CA GLN A 277 17.90 -3.32 -1.19
C GLN A 277 18.12 -2.86 0.25
N ASP A 278 17.86 -1.58 0.55
CA ASP A 278 18.12 -0.98 1.85
C ASP A 278 17.24 -1.55 2.97
N ILE A 279 15.97 -1.84 2.68
CA ILE A 279 15.07 -2.53 3.62
C ILE A 279 15.39 -4.03 3.74
N LYS A 280 16.30 -4.55 2.91
CA LYS A 280 16.71 -5.96 2.84
C LYS A 280 15.52 -6.89 2.56
N ALA A 281 14.66 -6.49 1.62
CA ALA A 281 13.55 -7.33 1.20
C ALA A 281 14.05 -8.50 0.33
N LYS A 282 13.46 -9.68 0.51
CA LYS A 282 13.74 -10.86 -0.32
C LYS A 282 12.97 -10.81 -1.64
N LYS A 283 11.70 -10.39 -1.56
CA LYS A 283 10.77 -10.27 -2.67
C LYS A 283 10.05 -8.93 -2.61
N ALA A 284 9.69 -8.37 -3.76
CA ALA A 284 8.90 -7.16 -3.85
C ALA A 284 7.86 -7.20 -4.99
N LEU A 285 6.75 -6.52 -4.75
CA LEU A 285 5.73 -6.23 -5.76
C LEU A 285 5.59 -4.72 -5.94
N ALA A 286 5.53 -4.31 -7.21
CA ALA A 286 5.32 -2.93 -7.59
C ALA A 286 3.90 -2.44 -7.28
N MET A 287 3.78 -1.17 -6.92
CA MET A 287 2.50 -0.50 -6.69
C MET A 287 2.51 0.95 -7.18
N HIS A 288 1.41 1.68 -6.96
CA HIS A 288 1.23 3.11 -7.31
C HIS A 288 1.21 3.44 -8.81
N TRP A 289 0.95 2.44 -9.66
CA TRP A 289 0.85 2.63 -11.11
C TRP A 289 -0.43 1.97 -11.66
N GLY A 290 -0.68 2.12 -12.96
CA GLY A 290 -1.71 1.33 -13.65
C GLY A 290 -3.16 1.67 -13.31
N THR A 291 -3.45 2.76 -12.58
CA THR A 291 -4.81 3.06 -12.08
C THR A 291 -5.32 4.46 -12.38
N TRP A 292 -4.69 5.50 -11.84
CA TRP A 292 -5.03 6.91 -12.13
C TRP A 292 -3.86 7.61 -12.80
N VAL A 293 -4.14 8.68 -13.55
CA VAL A 293 -3.11 9.59 -14.05
C VAL A 293 -2.94 10.70 -13.03
N LEU A 294 -1.90 10.60 -12.20
CA LEU A 294 -1.62 11.55 -11.11
C LEU A 294 -0.38 12.41 -11.37
N THR A 295 0.37 12.06 -12.41
CA THR A 295 1.69 12.59 -12.74
C THR A 295 1.80 12.78 -14.26
N THR A 296 2.97 13.20 -14.74
CA THR A 296 3.18 13.58 -16.15
C THR A 296 3.84 12.50 -17.01
N GLU A 297 4.42 11.46 -16.40
CA GLU A 297 5.06 10.33 -17.10
C GLU A 297 4.06 9.52 -17.93
N ASP A 298 4.56 8.83 -18.96
CA ASP A 298 3.72 7.87 -19.68
C ASP A 298 3.23 6.77 -18.72
N VAL A 299 1.94 6.42 -18.78
CA VAL A 299 1.33 5.50 -17.80
C VAL A 299 1.94 4.09 -17.79
N MET A 300 2.67 3.71 -18.85
CA MET A 300 3.40 2.45 -18.97
C MET A 300 4.92 2.63 -18.81
N GLU A 301 5.41 3.84 -18.53
CA GLU A 301 6.81 4.09 -18.22
C GLU A 301 7.26 3.44 -16.91
N PRO A 302 6.50 3.49 -15.79
CA PRO A 302 6.96 2.94 -14.52
C PRO A 302 7.39 1.46 -14.59
N PRO A 303 6.62 0.52 -15.18
CA PRO A 303 7.06 -0.88 -15.31
C PRO A 303 8.30 -1.04 -16.19
N ARG A 304 8.45 -0.20 -17.23
CA ARG A 304 9.62 -0.25 -18.13
C ARG A 304 10.88 0.26 -17.43
N LEU A 305 10.74 1.32 -16.62
CA LEU A 305 11.83 1.83 -15.79
C LEU A 305 12.21 0.81 -14.72
N LEU A 306 11.24 0.22 -14.02
CA LEU A 306 11.52 -0.84 -13.04
C LEU A 306 12.36 -1.96 -13.66
N LYS A 307 11.96 -2.46 -14.84
CA LYS A 307 12.72 -3.49 -15.57
C LYS A 307 14.16 -3.04 -15.85
N LYS A 308 14.33 -1.83 -16.37
CA LYS A 308 15.65 -1.27 -16.69
C LYS A 308 16.53 -1.16 -15.43
N GLU A 309 16.01 -0.59 -14.35
CA GLU A 309 16.77 -0.38 -13.11
C GLU A 309 17.11 -1.72 -12.43
N ARG A 310 16.20 -2.70 -12.52
CA ARG A 310 16.44 -4.07 -12.09
C ARG A 310 17.61 -4.71 -12.85
N ASP A 311 17.61 -4.61 -14.19
CA ASP A 311 18.68 -5.14 -15.04
C ASP A 311 20.03 -4.49 -14.71
N LEU A 312 20.04 -3.18 -14.42
CA LEU A 312 21.25 -2.44 -14.00
C LEU A 312 21.77 -2.87 -12.63
N ALA A 313 20.87 -3.13 -11.68
CA ALA A 313 21.21 -3.53 -10.32
C ALA A 313 21.51 -5.03 -10.16
N GLY A 314 21.27 -5.84 -11.20
CA GLY A 314 21.43 -7.30 -11.14
C GLY A 314 20.41 -7.99 -10.23
N VAL A 315 19.22 -7.40 -10.07
CA VAL A 315 18.10 -7.99 -9.32
C VAL A 315 17.29 -8.88 -10.27
N ALA A 316 16.82 -10.05 -9.84
CA ALA A 316 16.05 -10.94 -10.70
C ALA A 316 14.59 -10.46 -10.83
N GLU A 317 13.91 -10.80 -11.94
CA GLU A 317 12.50 -10.41 -12.15
C GLU A 317 11.60 -10.99 -11.06
N GLU A 318 11.85 -12.23 -10.69
CA GLU A 318 11.16 -12.92 -9.60
C GLU A 318 11.44 -12.33 -8.21
N ASP A 319 12.45 -11.47 -8.05
CA ASP A 319 12.78 -10.81 -6.79
C ASP A 319 12.09 -9.45 -6.64
N PHE A 320 11.87 -8.72 -7.74
CA PHE A 320 11.04 -7.51 -7.74
C PHE A 320 10.25 -7.45 -9.05
N ASP A 321 8.97 -7.81 -8.93
CA ASP A 321 8.08 -7.96 -10.08
C ASP A 321 6.90 -6.99 -10.05
N ILE A 322 6.21 -6.91 -11.18
CA ILE A 322 4.88 -6.36 -11.31
C ILE A 322 3.85 -7.49 -11.29
N CYS A 323 2.62 -7.20 -10.89
CA CYS A 323 1.50 -8.14 -11.01
C CYS A 323 0.37 -7.52 -11.85
N GLY A 324 -0.47 -8.38 -12.41
CA GLY A 324 -1.70 -8.01 -13.10
C GLY A 324 -2.78 -7.56 -12.12
N LEU A 325 -3.77 -6.83 -12.64
CA LEU A 325 -4.83 -6.27 -11.79
C LEU A 325 -5.77 -7.38 -11.33
N GLY A 326 -5.86 -7.59 -10.02
CA GLY A 326 -6.56 -8.71 -9.41
C GLY A 326 -5.76 -10.01 -9.35
N GLU A 327 -4.49 -10.02 -9.76
CA GLU A 327 -3.61 -11.18 -9.62
C GLU A 327 -3.21 -11.39 -8.16
N THR A 328 -3.18 -12.66 -7.73
CA THR A 328 -2.63 -13.08 -6.44
C THR A 328 -1.27 -13.74 -6.63
N ARG A 329 -0.27 -13.28 -5.87
CA ARG A 329 1.10 -13.81 -5.85
C ARG A 329 1.40 -14.49 -4.52
N ILE A 330 2.17 -15.56 -4.57
CA ILE A 330 2.42 -16.47 -3.45
C ILE A 330 3.91 -16.47 -3.10
N PHE A 331 4.23 -16.31 -1.81
CA PHE A 331 5.61 -16.22 -1.32
C PHE A 331 5.81 -17.14 -0.11
N LEU A 332 6.66 -18.17 -0.25
CA LEU A 332 6.92 -19.20 0.76
C LEU A 332 7.96 -18.81 1.81
#